data_AF-G2TJE6-F1
#
_entry.id   AF-G2TJE6-F1
#
_cell.length_a   1.000
_cell.length_b   1.000
_cell.length_c   1.000
_cell.angle_alpha   90.00
_cell.angle_beta   90.00
_cell.angle_gamma   90.00
#
_symmetry.space_group_name_H-M   'P 1'
#
loop_
_entity.id
_entity.type
_entity.pdbx_description
1 polymer ?
#
loop_
_entity_poly.entity_id
_entity_poly.type
_entity_poly.pdbx_seq_one_letter_code
_entity_poly.pdbx_strand_id
1 'polypeptide(L)'
;MIEKANRTRYGLAAYCYTNDLGRGLRMMNELEYGIVGINDVAPVTVQGPFGGYKESGIGREGGKSGILEYLEEKYVSIRMM
;
A
#
# COMPACT_ATOMS: atom_id res chain seq x y z
N MET A 1 -20.36 2.39 -3.88
CA MET A 1 -19.73 1.56 -2.83
C MET A 1 -18.33 2.06 -2.53
N ILE A 2 -17.45 2.16 -3.54
CA ILE A 2 -16.08 2.69 -3.40
C ILE A 2 -16.06 4.08 -2.75
N GLU A 3 -16.87 5.02 -3.23
CA GLU A 3 -16.98 6.35 -2.62
C GLU A 3 -17.33 6.29 -1.12
N LYS A 4 -18.27 5.43 -0.73
CA LYS A 4 -18.63 5.23 0.69
C LYS A 4 -17.48 4.63 1.49
N ALA A 5 -16.74 3.68 0.91
CA ALA A 5 -15.56 3.08 1.53
C ALA A 5 -14.43 4.09 1.69
N ASN A 6 -14.23 5.00 0.74
CA ASN A 6 -13.19 6.03 0.82
C ASN A 6 -13.58 7.21 1.71
N ARG A 7 -14.87 7.38 2.05
CA ARG A 7 -15.40 8.47 2.91
C ARG A 7 -15.10 8.24 4.40
N THR A 8 -13.82 8.12 4.71
CA THR A 8 -13.22 8.02 6.04
C THR A 8 -11.86 8.72 6.01
N ARG A 9 -11.41 9.20 7.17
CA ARG A 9 -10.05 9.76 7.32
C ARG A 9 -8.97 8.69 7.41
N TYR A 10 -9.36 7.42 7.51
CA TYR A 10 -8.45 6.27 7.60
C TYR A 10 -8.34 5.53 6.27
N GLY A 11 -7.29 4.73 6.12
CA GLY A 11 -6.99 4.00 4.89
C GLY A 11 -5.94 2.91 5.08
N LEU A 12 -6.03 2.11 6.16
CA LEU A 12 -5.04 1.06 6.42
C LEU A 12 -5.22 -0.13 5.48
N ALA A 13 -6.34 -0.85 5.63
CA ALA A 13 -6.64 -2.05 4.85
C ALA A 13 -8.12 -2.09 4.42
N ALA A 14 -8.38 -2.63 3.23
CA ALA A 14 -9.72 -2.91 2.73
C ALA A 14 -9.78 -4.34 2.15
N TYR A 15 -10.96 -4.97 2.23
CA TYR A 15 -11.18 -6.34 1.79
C TYR A 15 -12.38 -6.41 0.85
N CYS A 16 -12.18 -7.06 -0.30
CA CYS A 16 -13.15 -7.16 -1.38
C CYS A 16 -13.41 -8.64 -1.69
N TYR A 17 -14.66 -9.07 -1.59
CA TYR A 17 -15.06 -10.44 -1.94
C TYR A 17 -15.95 -10.43 -3.18
N THR A 18 -15.52 -11.10 -4.23
CA THR A 18 -16.19 -11.12 -5.54
C THR A 18 -15.72 -12.28 -6.40
N ASN A 19 -16.63 -12.90 -7.15
CA ASN A 19 -16.29 -13.88 -8.19
C ASN A 19 -15.95 -13.23 -9.54
N ASP A 20 -16.18 -11.93 -9.67
CA ASP A 20 -15.86 -11.13 -10.85
C ASP A 20 -14.47 -10.49 -10.68
N LEU A 21 -13.50 -10.95 -11.47
CA LEU A 21 -12.12 -10.45 -11.46
C LEU A 21 -12.03 -8.98 -11.91
N GLY A 22 -12.80 -8.58 -12.92
CA GLY A 22 -12.81 -7.19 -13.41
C GLY A 22 -13.31 -6.21 -12.34
N ARG A 23 -14.27 -6.65 -11.51
CA ARG A 23 -14.70 -5.92 -10.32
C ARG A 23 -13.59 -5.84 -9.26
N GLY A 24 -12.90 -6.95 -9.00
CA GLY A 24 -11.77 -6.98 -8.05
C GLY A 24 -10.67 -6.00 -8.45
N LEU A 25 -10.25 -6.03 -9.72
CA LEU A 25 -9.21 -5.14 -10.23
C LEU A 25 -9.60 -3.66 -10.17
N ARG A 26 -10.87 -3.34 -10.47
CA ARG A 26 -11.39 -1.97 -10.31
C ARG A 26 -11.37 -1.52 -8.85
N MET A 27 -11.78 -2.39 -7.93
CA MET A 27 -11.74 -2.11 -6.49
C MET A 27 -10.30 -1.86 -6.00
N MET A 28 -9.34 -2.68 -6.42
CA MET A 28 -7.91 -2.49 -6.09
C MET A 28 -7.39 -1.12 -6.51
N ASN A 29 -7.77 -0.64 -7.68
CA ASN A 29 -7.28 0.64 -8.22
C ASN A 29 -7.95 1.86 -7.59
N GLU A 30 -9.23 1.78 -7.23
CA GLU A 30 -10.00 2.94 -6.76
C GLU A 30 -10.08 3.07 -5.21
N LEU A 31 -9.76 2.01 -4.46
CA LEU A 31 -9.75 2.06 -3.00
C LEU A 31 -8.51 2.80 -2.48
N GLU A 32 -8.73 3.82 -1.66
CA GLU A 32 -7.67 4.64 -1.05
C GLU A 32 -7.14 4.01 0.25
N TYR A 33 -6.59 2.80 0.12
CA TYR A 33 -6.11 1.99 1.23
C TYR A 33 -4.72 1.46 0.92
N GLY A 34 -3.87 1.35 1.95
CA GLY A 34 -2.51 0.84 1.77
C GLY A 34 -2.42 -0.65 1.49
N ILE A 35 -3.41 -1.42 1.95
CA ILE A 35 -3.51 -2.86 1.75
C ILE A 35 -4.92 -3.16 1.22
N VAL A 36 -5.01 -3.86 0.09
CA VAL A 36 -6.29 -4.31 -0.48
C VAL A 36 -6.24 -5.82 -0.69
N GLY A 37 -7.04 -6.57 0.07
CA GLY A 37 -7.23 -8.00 -0.11
C GLY A 37 -8.41 -8.29 -1.04
N ILE A 38 -8.20 -9.03 -2.13
CA ILE A 38 -9.28 -9.52 -3.00
C ILE A 38 -9.42 -11.02 -2.76
N ASN A 39 -10.56 -11.46 -2.19
CA ASN A 39 -10.82 -12.85 -1.79
C ASN A 39 -9.73 -13.45 -0.87
N ASP A 40 -9.01 -12.61 -0.14
CA ASP A 40 -7.97 -13.00 0.82
C ASP A 40 -8.23 -12.32 2.16
N VAL A 41 -8.31 -13.12 3.23
CA VAL A 41 -8.57 -12.66 4.60
C VAL A 41 -7.33 -12.11 5.30
N ALA A 42 -6.13 -12.42 4.81
CA ALA A 42 -4.87 -12.06 5.45
C ALA A 42 -3.75 -11.77 4.41
N PRO A 43 -3.88 -10.70 3.60
CA PRO A 43 -2.95 -10.39 2.51
C PRO A 43 -1.58 -9.85 2.97
N VAL A 44 -1.35 -9.71 4.28
CA VAL A 44 -0.13 -9.13 4.85
C VAL A 44 0.99 -10.17 4.86
N THR A 45 2.18 -9.78 4.39
CA THR A 45 3.37 -10.62 4.39
C THR A 45 4.61 -9.80 4.75
N VAL A 46 5.65 -10.43 5.31
CA VAL A 46 6.87 -9.74 5.77
C VAL A 46 7.64 -9.08 4.61
N GLN A 47 7.57 -9.68 3.42
CA GLN A 47 8.22 -9.20 2.21
C GLN A 47 7.46 -8.06 1.50
N GLY A 48 6.17 -7.88 1.81
CA GLY A 48 5.34 -6.84 1.22
C GLY A 48 5.43 -5.51 1.98
N PRO A 49 5.17 -4.37 1.33
CA PRO A 49 5.05 -3.10 2.03
C PRO A 49 3.80 -3.10 2.93
N PHE A 50 3.98 -2.71 4.19
CA PHE A 50 2.92 -2.52 5.18
C PHE A 50 2.81 -1.04 5.55
N GLY A 51 1.61 -0.49 5.51
CA GLY A 51 1.35 0.90 5.91
C GLY A 51 0.12 1.44 5.24
N GLY A 52 -0.52 2.44 5.85
CA GLY A 52 -1.81 2.97 5.41
C GLY A 52 -1.73 4.24 4.56
N TYR A 53 -2.90 4.68 4.12
CA TYR A 53 -3.14 5.99 3.51
C TYR A 53 -3.78 6.92 4.54
N LYS A 54 -3.77 8.23 4.27
CA LYS A 54 -4.44 9.26 5.09
C LYS A 54 -3.92 9.26 6.54
N GLU A 55 -4.83 9.30 7.53
CA GLU A 55 -4.46 9.29 8.96
C GLU A 55 -4.01 7.90 9.44
N SER A 56 -3.98 6.88 8.57
CA SER A 56 -3.50 5.53 8.93
C SER A 56 -1.99 5.34 8.85
N GLY A 57 -1.23 6.43 8.67
CA GLY A 57 0.23 6.42 8.80
C GLY A 57 0.96 7.05 7.62
N ILE A 58 2.27 7.22 7.80
CA ILE A 58 3.22 7.76 6.83
C ILE A 58 4.35 6.74 6.69
N GLY A 59 4.90 6.59 5.48
CA GLY A 59 5.95 5.61 5.19
C GLY A 59 5.42 4.19 5.01
N ARG A 60 6.33 3.24 4.85
CA ARG A 60 6.03 1.80 4.70
C ARG A 60 7.05 0.97 5.48
N GLU A 61 6.57 -0.10 6.11
CA GLU A 61 7.37 -1.12 6.75
C GLU A 61 7.41 -2.40 5.88
N GLY A 62 8.28 -3.35 6.21
CA GLY A 62 8.37 -4.62 5.49
C GLY A 62 9.01 -4.54 4.10
N GLY A 63 9.56 -5.67 3.66
CA GLY A 63 10.22 -5.79 2.37
C GLY A 63 11.29 -4.73 2.09
N LYS A 64 11.43 -4.39 0.81
CA LYS A 64 12.36 -3.34 0.34
C LYS A 64 11.98 -1.95 0.86
N SER A 65 10.69 -1.63 0.92
CA SER A 65 10.23 -0.31 1.35
C SER A 65 10.60 -0.05 2.80
N GLY A 66 10.41 -1.04 3.68
CA GLY A 66 10.76 -0.95 5.08
C GLY A 66 12.24 -0.66 5.31
N ILE A 67 13.16 -1.35 4.62
CA ILE A 67 14.60 -1.08 4.80
C ILE A 67 15.01 0.31 4.29
N LEU A 68 14.38 0.82 3.22
CA LEU A 68 14.72 2.12 2.66
C LEU A 68 14.43 3.28 3.64
N GLU A 69 13.43 3.15 4.51
CA GLU A 69 13.14 4.15 5.57
C GLU A 69 14.24 4.25 6.64
N TYR A 70 15.12 3.25 6.74
CA TYR A 70 16.26 3.23 7.67
C TYR A 70 17.60 3.58 7.02
N LEU A 71 17.61 3.91 5.72
CA LEU A 71 18.82 4.27 4.99
C LEU A 71 18.87 5.78 4.74
N GLU A 72 20.07 6.35 4.77
CA GLU A 72 20.30 7.74 4.37
C GLU A 72 20.80 7.79 2.92
N GLU A 73 20.11 8.56 2.06
CA GLU A 73 20.55 8.77 0.68
C GLU A 73 21.77 9.71 0.63
N LYS A 74 22.78 9.33 -0.15
CA LYS A 74 23.97 10.15 -0.39
C LYS A 74 24.23 10.26 -1.89
N TYR A 75 24.13 11.48 -2.41
CA TYR A 75 24.52 11.79 -3.79
C TYR A 75 26.03 12.07 -3.87
N VAL A 76 26.70 11.45 -4.84
CA VAL A 76 28.14 11.63 -5.10
C VAL A 76 28.34 11.91 -6.59
N SER A 77 29.01 13.00 -6.92
CA SER A 77 29.41 13.36 -8.29
C SER A 77 30.93 13.43 -8.37
N ILE A 78 31.51 12.66 -9.30
CA ILE A 78 32.95 12.60 -9.51
C ILE A 78 33.23 12.96 -10.97
N ARG A 79 33.98 14.04 -11.20
CA ARG A 79 34.53 14.37 -12.52
C ARG A 79 35.92 13.74 -12.62
N MET A 80 36.06 12.76 -13.51
CA MET A 80 37.37 12.17 -13.84
C MET A 80 38.04 12.99 -14.95
N MET A 81 39.36 13.13 -14.85
CA MET A 81 40.23 13.78 -15.86
C MET A 81 40.54 12.81 -17.01
#